data_AF-A0A7S4KJT5-F1
#
_entry.id   AF-A0A7S4KJT5-F1
#
_cell.length_a   1.000
_cell.length_b   1.000
_cell.length_c   1.000
_cell.angle_alpha   90.00
_cell.angle_beta   90.00
_cell.angle_gamma   90.00
#
_symmetry.space_group_name_H-M   'P 1'
#
loop_
_entity.id
_entity.type
_entity.pdbx_description
1 polymer ?
#
loop_
_entity_poly.entity_id
_entity_poly.type
_entity_poly.pdbx_seq_one_letter_code
_entity_poly.pdbx_strand_id
1 'polypeptide(L)'
;MYRNLPAEQKHPTSLASVLESMARVDLKDERFLLEASKTFQSEIVGRNILSDLNRSKRSLWDADSKTISSLITSFIRLQFFDQNLFQHISKVVQQLDLDEMSPQEVSMLLNAFLRVDML
;
A
#
# COMPACT_ATOMS: atom_id res chain seq x y z
N MET A 1 -11.47 -1.93 16.61
CA MET A 1 -11.54 -0.45 16.64
C MET A 1 -11.65 0.18 15.24
N TYR A 2 -10.99 -0.37 14.21
CA TYR A 2 -11.02 0.18 12.83
C TYR A 2 -12.35 0.04 12.04
N ARG A 3 -13.21 -0.94 12.38
CA ARG A 3 -14.49 -1.17 11.67
C ARG A 3 -15.48 0.00 11.75
N ASN A 4 -15.39 0.79 12.82
CA ASN A 4 -16.34 1.88 13.10
C ASN A 4 -15.79 3.27 12.72
N LEU A 5 -14.64 3.33 12.07
CA LEU A 5 -14.11 4.60 11.58
C LEU A 5 -14.91 5.06 10.35
N PRO A 6 -15.29 6.36 10.27
CA PRO A 6 -15.87 6.96 9.07
C PRO A 6 -15.03 6.64 7.83
N ALA A 7 -15.64 6.54 6.64
CA ALA A 7 -14.92 6.26 5.38
C ALA A 7 -13.74 7.22 5.15
N GLU A 8 -13.90 8.46 5.61
CA GLU A 8 -12.94 9.56 5.57
C GLU A 8 -11.69 9.30 6.44
N GLN A 9 -11.82 8.47 7.48
CA GLN A 9 -10.74 8.08 8.40
C GLN A 9 -10.12 6.72 8.03
N LYS A 10 -10.71 5.99 7.07
CA LYS A 10 -10.11 4.81 6.42
C LYS A 10 -9.18 5.21 5.29
N HIS A 11 -8.53 6.37 5.43
CA HIS A 11 -7.67 6.91 4.39
C HIS A 11 -6.41 6.03 4.27
N PRO A 12 -5.93 5.75 3.05
CA PRO A 12 -4.63 5.13 2.73
C PRO A 12 -3.50 5.43 3.70
N THR A 13 -3.29 6.72 3.88
CA THR A 13 -2.13 7.29 4.53
C THR A 13 -2.20 7.06 6.02
N SER A 14 -3.41 7.10 6.59
CA SER A 14 -3.67 6.75 7.98
C SER A 14 -3.42 5.27 8.24
N LEU A 15 -3.89 4.40 7.34
CA LEU A 15 -3.61 2.96 7.42
C LEU A 15 -2.11 2.66 7.29
N ALA A 16 -1.43 3.27 6.32
CA ALA A 16 0.02 3.14 6.13
C ALA A 16 0.79 3.63 7.36
N SER A 17 0.40 4.75 7.96
CA SER A 17 1.04 5.27 9.19
C SER A 17 0.85 4.34 10.39
N VAL A 18 -0.34 3.73 10.53
CA VAL A 18 -0.59 2.72 11.57
C VAL A 18 0.26 1.48 11.33
N LEU A 19 0.30 0.97 10.10
CA LEU A 19 1.15 -0.17 9.74
C LEU A 19 2.63 0.11 9.98
N GLU A 20 3.10 1.31 9.65
CA GLU A 20 4.48 1.72 9.90
C GLU A 20 4.77 1.76 11.40
N SER A 21 3.84 2.29 12.20
CA SER A 21 3.96 2.30 13.66
C SER A 21 4.01 0.88 14.22
N MET A 22 3.16 -0.01 13.74
CA MET A 22 3.18 -1.44 14.10
C MET A 22 4.51 -2.09 13.74
N ALA A 23 5.02 -1.85 12.53
CA ALA A 23 6.30 -2.39 12.05
C ALA A 23 7.51 -1.86 12.84
N ARG A 24 7.44 -0.65 13.39
CA ARG A 24 8.49 -0.07 14.26
C ARG A 24 8.55 -0.75 15.62
N VAL A 25 7.43 -1.28 16.12
CA VAL A 25 7.34 -1.94 17.44
C VAL A 25 7.16 -3.45 17.34
N ASP A 26 7.32 -4.03 16.14
CA ASP A 26 7.14 -5.45 15.83
C ASP A 26 5.78 -6.03 16.30
N LEU A 27 4.72 -5.21 16.22
CA LEU A 27 3.37 -5.62 16.62
C LEU A 27 2.67 -6.32 15.45
N LYS A 28 2.61 -7.64 15.50
CA LYS A 28 1.89 -8.46 14.52
C LYS A 28 0.45 -8.75 14.97
N ASP A 29 -0.52 -8.03 14.42
CA ASP A 29 -1.95 -8.35 14.51
C ASP A 29 -2.43 -8.84 13.14
N GLU A 30 -2.51 -10.15 12.95
CA GLU A 30 -2.88 -10.76 11.67
C GLU A 30 -4.29 -10.37 11.21
N ARG A 31 -5.23 -10.15 12.15
CA ARG A 31 -6.59 -9.73 11.80
C ARG A 31 -6.58 -8.31 11.26
N PHE A 32 -5.84 -7.42 11.92
CA PHE A 32 -5.66 -6.06 11.42
C PHE A 32 -4.96 -6.05 10.06
N LEU A 33 -3.89 -6.82 9.90
CA LEU A 33 -3.12 -6.91 8.65
C LEU A 33 -3.96 -7.41 7.49
N LEU A 34 -4.81 -8.43 7.72
CA LEU A 34 -5.74 -8.93 6.72
C LEU A 34 -6.80 -7.89 6.32
N GLU A 35 -7.38 -7.18 7.28
CA GLU A 35 -8.38 -6.14 6.99
C GLU A 35 -7.75 -4.93 6.29
N ALA A 36 -6.53 -4.55 6.68
CA ALA A 36 -5.76 -3.53 5.99
C ALA A 36 -5.49 -3.95 4.54
N SER A 37 -5.00 -5.18 4.32
CA SER A 37 -4.75 -5.73 2.99
C SER A 37 -5.98 -5.68 2.09
N LYS A 38 -7.14 -6.15 2.58
CA LYS A 38 -8.40 -6.09 1.83
C LYS A 38 -8.80 -4.66 1.46
N THR A 39 -8.63 -3.73 2.39
CA THR A 39 -8.93 -2.31 2.17
C THR A 39 -8.04 -1.76 1.07
N PHE A 40 -6.74 -2.07 1.08
CA PHE A 40 -5.81 -1.66 0.02
C PHE A 40 -6.16 -2.29 -1.33
N GLN A 41 -6.51 -3.58 -1.37
CA GLN A 41 -6.90 -4.27 -2.59
C GLN A 41 -8.16 -3.66 -3.24
N SER A 42 -9.21 -3.41 -2.46
CA SER A 42 -10.45 -2.82 -3.00
C SER A 42 -10.22 -1.45 -3.63
N GLU A 43 -9.28 -0.69 -3.09
CA GLU A 43 -8.96 0.66 -3.53
C GLU A 43 -8.05 0.67 -4.75
N ILE A 44 -7.04 -0.21 -4.81
CA ILE A 44 -6.21 -0.39 -6.02
C ILE A 44 -7.06 -0.85 -7.20
N VAL A 45 -7.98 -1.80 -6.98
CA VAL A 45 -8.93 -2.25 -8.01
C VAL A 45 -9.85 -1.11 -8.45
N GLY A 46 -10.37 -0.32 -7.50
CA GLY A 46 -11.14 0.89 -7.79
C GLY A 46 -10.37 1.89 -8.67
N ARG A 47 -9.05 2.05 -8.43
CA ARG A 47 -8.16 2.88 -9.25
C ARG A 47 -8.04 2.37 -10.69
N ASN A 48 -7.79 1.08 -10.90
CA ASN A 48 -7.67 0.48 -12.24
C ASN A 48 -8.96 0.65 -13.07
N ILE A 49 -10.12 0.61 -12.42
CA ILE A 49 -11.41 0.82 -13.10
C ILE A 49 -11.64 2.31 -13.42
N LEU A 50 -11.18 3.22 -12.55
CA LEU A 50 -11.38 4.67 -12.70
C LEU A 50 -10.34 5.34 -13.62
N SER A 51 -9.11 4.83 -13.69
CA SER A 51 -8.06 5.32 -14.61
C SER A 51 -8.45 5.18 -16.08
N ASP A 52 -9.26 4.17 -16.41
CA ASP A 52 -9.81 3.95 -17.75
C ASP A 52 -10.96 4.90 -18.09
N LEU A 53 -11.59 5.54 -17.09
CA LEU A 53 -12.82 6.32 -17.25
C LEU A 53 -12.69 7.82 -17.02
N ASN A 54 -11.65 8.33 -16.34
CA ASN A 54 -11.43 9.78 -16.21
C ASN A 54 -10.04 10.13 -15.64
N ARG A 55 -9.21 10.83 -16.42
CA ARG A 55 -7.94 11.44 -15.96
C ARG A 55 -8.14 12.59 -14.92
N SER A 56 -9.37 12.98 -14.60
CA SER A 56 -9.68 14.21 -13.85
C SER A 56 -10.25 14.03 -12.44
N LYS A 57 -10.60 12.81 -12.01
CA LYS A 57 -10.97 12.58 -10.60
C LYS A 57 -9.72 12.18 -9.83
N ARG A 58 -9.11 13.16 -9.15
CA ARG A 58 -8.18 12.90 -8.05
C ARG A 58 -8.82 11.86 -7.15
N SER A 59 -8.19 10.69 -7.12
CA SER A 59 -8.59 9.59 -6.27
C SER A 59 -8.50 10.06 -4.80
N LEU A 60 -9.34 9.51 -3.93
CA LEU A 60 -9.12 9.55 -2.47
C LEU A 60 -7.73 8.98 -2.08
N TRP A 61 -7.02 8.40 -3.04
CA TRP A 61 -5.63 8.01 -3.01
C TRP A 61 -4.82 8.88 -3.98
N ASP A 62 -4.50 10.12 -3.60
CA ASP A 62 -3.20 10.71 -3.97
C ASP A 62 -2.11 10.06 -3.09
N ALA A 63 -2.12 8.72 -3.02
CA ALA A 63 -1.07 7.97 -2.39
C ALA A 63 0.15 8.09 -3.32
N ASP A 64 0.98 9.07 -3.01
CA ASP A 64 2.29 9.24 -3.57
C ASP A 64 3.11 7.94 -3.49
N SER A 65 4.13 7.85 -4.33
CA SER A 65 5.16 6.80 -4.30
C SER A 65 5.60 6.45 -2.87
N LYS A 66 5.69 7.45 -2.00
CA LYS A 66 6.00 7.33 -0.58
C LYS A 66 4.99 6.49 0.22
N THR A 67 3.69 6.76 0.08
CA THR A 67 2.65 6.02 0.81
C THR A 67 2.66 4.55 0.41
N ILE A 68 2.78 4.26 -0.89
CA ILE A 68 2.91 2.89 -1.41
C ILE A 68 4.16 2.22 -0.86
N SER A 69 5.30 2.91 -0.88
CA SER A 69 6.57 2.38 -0.38
C SER A 69 6.54 2.06 1.13
N SER A 70 5.95 2.95 1.95
CA SER A 70 5.82 2.75 3.40
C SER A 70 4.91 1.57 3.72
N LEU A 71 3.80 1.45 3.01
CA LEU A 71 2.88 0.33 3.13
C LEU A 71 3.57 -1.01 2.88
N ILE A 72 4.25 -1.14 1.74
CA ILE A 72 4.88 -2.40 1.37
C ILE A 72 5.96 -2.77 2.36
N THR A 73 6.80 -1.78 2.72
CA THR A 73 7.86 -1.97 3.71
C THR A 73 7.30 -2.45 5.05
N SER A 74 6.16 -1.91 5.47
CA SER A 74 5.52 -2.30 6.73
C SER A 74 5.00 -3.74 6.71
N PHE A 75 4.32 -4.15 5.64
CA PHE A 75 3.87 -5.54 5.47
C PHE A 75 5.05 -6.54 5.48
N ILE A 76 6.13 -6.19 4.79
CA ILE A 76 7.35 -7.01 4.75
C ILE A 76 8.01 -7.11 6.11
N ARG A 77 8.15 -5.99 6.83
CA ARG A 77 8.73 -5.96 8.19
C ARG A 77 7.93 -6.81 9.16
N LEU A 78 6.60 -6.77 9.04
CA LEU A 78 5.68 -7.59 9.84
C LEU A 78 5.55 -9.05 9.35
N GLN A 79 6.31 -9.42 8.31
CA GLN A 79 6.31 -10.74 7.69
C GLN A 79 4.88 -11.21 7.36
N PHE A 80 4.10 -10.33 6.73
CA PHE A 80 2.75 -10.61 6.30
C PHE A 80 2.65 -10.46 4.78
N PHE A 81 2.39 -11.59 4.11
CA PHE A 81 2.39 -11.69 2.66
C PHE A 81 1.00 -12.07 2.17
N ASP A 82 0.27 -11.06 1.69
CA ASP A 82 -0.96 -11.27 0.95
C ASP A 82 -0.66 -11.22 -0.54
N GLN A 83 -0.61 -12.39 -1.18
CA GLN A 83 -0.26 -12.54 -2.59
C GLN A 83 -1.10 -11.64 -3.49
N ASN A 84 -2.41 -11.49 -3.21
CA ASN A 84 -3.28 -10.66 -4.02
C ASN A 84 -2.90 -9.19 -3.89
N LEU A 85 -2.64 -8.71 -2.68
CA LEU A 85 -2.17 -7.34 -2.45
C LEU A 85 -0.87 -7.07 -3.22
N PHE A 86 0.11 -7.95 -3.10
CA PHE A 86 1.41 -7.77 -3.75
C PHE A 86 1.32 -7.81 -5.28
N GLN A 87 0.46 -8.67 -5.85
CA GLN A 87 0.18 -8.66 -7.29
C GLN A 87 -0.44 -7.34 -7.75
N HIS A 88 -1.38 -6.78 -7.00
CA HIS A 88 -1.98 -5.49 -7.30
C HIS A 88 -0.96 -4.36 -7.22
N ILE A 89 -0.13 -4.36 -6.19
CA ILE A 89 0.95 -3.38 -6.01
C ILE A 89 1.97 -3.46 -7.14
N SER A 90 2.35 -4.66 -7.58
CA SER A 90 3.26 -4.84 -8.72
C SER A 90 2.72 -4.18 -9.99
N LYS A 91 1.41 -4.28 -10.25
CA LYS A 91 0.78 -3.63 -11.40
C LYS A 91 0.79 -2.11 -11.28
N VAL A 92 0.53 -1.57 -10.09
CA VAL A 92 0.58 -0.13 -9.83
C VAL A 92 1.99 0.40 -10.02
N VAL A 93 3.00 -0.29 -9.49
CA VAL A 93 4.41 0.12 -9.61
C VAL A 93 4.89 0.10 -11.04
N GLN A 94 4.46 -0.86 -11.87
CA GLN A 94 4.76 -0.87 -13.30
C GLN A 94 4.14 0.32 -14.07
N GLN A 95 3.15 0.98 -13.49
CA GLN A 95 2.50 2.17 -14.06
C GLN A 95 3.07 3.48 -13.49
N LEU A 96 3.96 3.42 -12.49
CA LEU A 96 4.59 4.61 -11.93
C LEU A 96 5.63 5.16 -12.91
N ASP A 97 5.63 6.47 -13.07
CA ASP A 97 6.75 7.16 -13.72
C ASP A 97 7.92 7.22 -12.73
N LEU A 98 8.97 6.47 -13.00
CA LEU A 98 10.15 6.42 -12.13
C LEU A 98 10.88 7.77 -12.08
N ASP A 99 10.70 8.63 -13.09
CA ASP A 99 11.31 9.97 -13.13
C ASP A 99 10.65 10.93 -12.13
N GLU A 100 9.42 10.63 -11.68
CA GLU A 100 8.72 11.39 -10.64
C GLU A 100 9.01 10.88 -9.21
N MET A 101 9.81 9.82 -9.07
CA MET A 101 10.14 9.20 -7.79
C MET A 101 11.49 9.67 -7.25
N SER A 102 11.57 9.87 -5.93
CA SER A 102 12.87 10.06 -5.28
C SER A 102 13.69 8.76 -5.30
N PRO A 103 15.03 8.83 -5.34
CA PRO A 103 15.89 7.65 -5.25
C PRO A 103 15.61 6.78 -4.02
N GLN A 104 15.20 7.39 -2.92
CA GLN A 104 14.82 6.69 -1.68
C GLN A 104 13.55 5.85 -1.87
N GLU A 105 12.53 6.39 -2.53
CA GLU A 105 11.28 5.66 -2.80
C GLU A 105 11.53 4.50 -3.76
N VAL A 106 12.32 4.71 -4.81
CA VAL A 106 12.72 3.62 -5.73
C VAL A 106 13.48 2.53 -4.98
N SER A 107 14.41 2.90 -4.10
CA SER A 107 15.17 1.94 -3.28
C SER A 107 14.26 1.15 -2.33
N MET A 108 13.27 1.81 -1.72
CA MET A 108 12.29 1.16 -0.85
C MET A 108 11.43 0.16 -1.63
N LEU A 109 10.93 0.55 -2.81
CA LEU A 109 10.19 -0.36 -3.69
C LEU A 109 11.02 -1.57 -4.10
N LEU A 110 12.25 -1.36 -4.58
CA LEU A 110 13.12 -2.45 -5.00
C LEU A 110 13.44 -3.42 -3.85
N ASN A 111 13.83 -2.90 -2.69
CA ASN A 111 14.09 -3.71 -1.50
C ASN A 111 12.84 -4.48 -1.06
N ALA A 112 11.66 -3.88 -1.24
CA ALA A 112 10.41 -4.54 -0.97
C ALA A 112 10.16 -5.73 -1.91
N PHE A 113 10.20 -5.52 -3.24
CA PHE A 113 9.97 -6.59 -4.20
C PHE A 113 11.01 -7.71 -4.11
N LEU A 114 12.28 -7.37 -3.91
CA LEU A 114 13.33 -8.39 -3.70
C LEU A 114 13.01 -9.29 -2.51
N ARG A 115 12.47 -8.74 -1.42
CA ARG A 115 12.10 -9.53 -0.23
C ARG A 115 10.88 -10.40 -0.45
N VAL A 116 9.97 -9.98 -1.33
CA VAL A 116 8.77 -10.77 -1.69
C VAL A 116 9.15 -11.92 -2.60
N ASP A 117 10.03 -11.71 -3.59
CA ASP A 117 10.52 -12.77 -4.48
C ASP A 117 11.42 -13.80 -3.77
N MET A 118 11.99 -13.45 -2.61
CA MET A 118 12.84 -14.33 -1.79
C MET A 118 12.07 -15.20 -0.78
N LEU A 119 10.75 -15.15 -0.74
CA LEU A 119 9.89 -15.87 0.20
C LEU A 119 8.99 -16.89 -0.50
#